data_AF-A0A024FFR9-F1
#
_entry.id   AF-A0A024FFR9-F1
#
_cell.length_a   1.000
_cell.length_b   1.000
_cell.length_c   1.000
_cell.angle_alpha   90.00
_cell.angle_beta   90.00
_cell.angle_gamma   90.00
#
_symmetry.space_group_name_H-M   'P 1'
#
loop_
_entity.id
_entity.type
_entity.pdbx_description
1 polymer ?
#
loop_
_entity_poly.entity_id
_entity_poly.type
_entity_poly.pdbx_seq_one_letter_code
_entity_poly.pdbx_strand_id
1 'polypeptide(L)'
;MKSRVIFSLLFLSVISITSCRTEETELILTPDDEILASNSIVAQLMQRATSNDGSIDNIVDRANCFDIKFPYSVNVNSEEITLSSNSDFARVECVFDQSDDDTDTLDIMFPVNIVLADFSEITINNEAELNSYSANCNGENVADIDIECIDFQYPIEASSFNSNSELLETLNLENDYQLYDFIENISPSDIITMDFPLVVILADASNVSITNFNELQTIIENNINACDEDDDYDYNEDDCDDCTLVDIENLLTTCNDWAVNTLRRDSGTNYDDVYYNYDFNFFNDGTMSVFWNTTTVYGTWIANGSGNAIEVIIDVPALPLCNNNWIIREIKNCSDETEIDMRVGIDRIQYVKNCN
;
A
#
# COMPACT_ATOMS: atom_id res chain seq x y z
N MET A 1 9.08 -41.49 84.31
CA MET A 1 7.90 -41.03 83.54
C MET A 1 8.14 -39.74 82.74
N LYS A 2 8.80 -38.71 83.28
CA LYS A 2 9.02 -37.43 82.57
C LYS A 2 9.79 -37.52 81.23
N SER A 3 10.82 -38.38 81.13
CA SER A 3 11.61 -38.52 79.89
C SER A 3 10.88 -39.24 78.75
N ARG A 4 9.89 -40.09 79.04
CA ARG A 4 9.10 -40.81 78.01
C ARG A 4 8.02 -39.91 77.39
N VAL A 5 7.51 -38.96 78.17
CA VAL A 5 6.53 -37.96 77.69
C VAL A 5 7.21 -36.95 76.76
N ILE A 6 8.45 -36.54 77.05
CA ILE A 6 9.22 -35.61 76.21
C ILE A 6 9.59 -36.25 74.86
N PHE A 7 10.03 -37.52 74.85
CA PHE A 7 10.32 -38.22 73.60
C PHE A 7 9.07 -38.46 72.75
N SER A 8 7.92 -38.69 73.38
CA SER A 8 6.63 -38.85 72.70
C SER A 8 6.07 -37.53 72.15
N LEU A 9 6.34 -36.38 72.79
CA LEU A 9 6.00 -35.06 72.25
C LEU A 9 6.90 -34.66 71.07
N LEU A 10 8.19 -35.01 71.11
CA LEU A 10 9.13 -34.71 70.01
C LEU A 10 8.81 -35.54 68.75
N PHE A 11 8.38 -36.79 68.92
CA PHE A 11 8.00 -37.64 67.78
C PHE A 11 6.69 -37.18 67.13
N LEU A 12 5.78 -36.58 67.91
CA LEU A 12 4.51 -36.07 67.39
C LEU A 12 4.66 -34.74 66.64
N SER A 13 5.67 -33.91 66.96
CA SER A 13 5.91 -32.65 66.24
C SER A 13 6.64 -32.84 64.90
N VAL A 14 7.35 -33.95 64.71
CA VAL A 14 8.06 -34.27 63.45
C VAL A 14 7.09 -34.79 62.38
N ILE A 15 5.92 -35.32 62.78
CA ILE A 15 4.90 -35.84 61.86
C ILE A 15 4.01 -34.73 61.27
N SER A 16 4.03 -33.51 61.82
CA SER A 16 3.17 -32.39 61.38
C SER A 16 3.74 -31.54 60.24
N ILE A 17 4.89 -31.91 59.66
CA ILE A 17 5.57 -31.12 58.60
C ILE A 17 5.55 -31.78 57.23
N THR A 18 4.84 -32.90 57.04
CA THR A 18 4.64 -33.50 55.71
C THR A 18 3.46 -32.82 55.01
N SER A 19 3.64 -31.58 54.57
CA SER A 19 2.78 -31.01 53.54
C SER A 19 3.19 -31.63 52.21
N CYS A 20 2.57 -32.75 51.84
CA CYS A 20 2.49 -33.09 50.42
C CYS A 20 1.50 -32.12 49.82
N ARG A 21 1.99 -31.04 49.19
CA ARG A 21 1.18 -30.23 48.28
C ARG A 21 0.76 -31.18 47.15
N THR A 22 -0.48 -31.67 47.18
CA THR A 22 -1.12 -32.28 46.01
C THR A 22 -1.57 -31.13 45.13
N GLU A 23 -0.65 -30.60 44.33
CA GLU A 23 -1.10 -29.89 43.14
C GLU A 23 -1.57 -30.94 42.16
N GLU A 24 -2.89 -31.02 41.96
CA GLU A 24 -3.37 -31.47 40.68
C GLU A 24 -3.09 -30.33 39.71
N THR A 25 -2.01 -30.46 38.94
CA THR A 25 -1.86 -29.68 37.71
C THR A 25 -2.89 -30.24 36.74
N GLU A 26 -4.11 -29.70 36.75
CA GLU A 26 -4.94 -29.80 35.55
C GLU A 26 -4.15 -29.07 34.45
N LEU A 27 -3.55 -29.85 33.56
CA LEU A 27 -3.03 -29.34 32.30
C LEU A 27 -4.24 -28.94 31.47
N ILE A 28 -4.65 -27.67 31.60
CA ILE A 28 -5.49 -27.03 30.61
C ILE A 28 -4.58 -26.85 29.40
N LEU A 29 -4.62 -27.81 28.48
CA LEU A 29 -3.98 -27.66 27.19
C LEU A 29 -4.76 -26.58 26.44
N THR A 30 -4.05 -25.59 25.90
CA THR A 30 -4.62 -24.69 24.90
C THR A 30 -5.16 -25.55 23.76
N PRO A 31 -6.36 -25.25 23.23
CA PRO A 31 -6.86 -25.90 22.03
C PRO A 31 -5.81 -25.87 20.91
N ASP A 32 -5.68 -26.97 20.15
CA ASP A 32 -4.66 -27.08 19.09
C ASP A 32 -4.81 -25.98 18.01
N ASP A 33 -6.01 -25.41 17.86
CA ASP A 33 -6.35 -24.31 16.95
C ASP A 33 -6.00 -22.91 17.48
N GLU A 34 -5.52 -22.83 18.72
CA GLU A 34 -5.00 -21.61 19.36
C GLU A 34 -3.47 -21.65 19.51
N ILE A 35 -2.80 -22.66 18.96
CA ILE A 35 -1.34 -22.79 18.97
C ILE A 35 -0.78 -22.55 17.57
N LEU A 36 0.11 -21.58 17.45
CA LEU A 36 0.89 -21.34 16.23
C LEU A 36 2.13 -22.25 16.24
N ALA A 37 2.05 -23.36 15.51
CA ALA A 37 3.20 -24.26 15.36
C ALA A 37 4.20 -23.74 14.33
N SER A 38 5.50 -23.91 14.62
CA SER A 38 6.58 -23.69 13.65
C SER A 38 6.31 -24.44 12.35
N ASN A 39 6.48 -23.78 11.20
CA ASN A 39 6.25 -24.34 9.86
C ASN A 39 4.82 -24.88 9.62
N SER A 40 3.83 -24.44 10.41
CA SER A 40 2.42 -24.68 10.07
C SER A 40 2.02 -23.89 8.81
N ILE A 41 0.94 -24.31 8.15
CA ILE A 41 0.42 -23.61 6.95
C ILE A 41 0.09 -22.16 7.30
N VAL A 42 -0.63 -21.94 8.40
CA VAL A 42 -0.95 -20.59 8.88
C VAL A 42 0.31 -19.76 9.18
N ALA A 43 1.36 -20.33 9.78
CA ALA A 43 2.61 -19.59 10.01
C ALA A 43 3.27 -19.15 8.70
N GLN A 44 3.30 -20.03 7.69
CA GLN A 44 3.84 -19.68 6.37
C GLN A 44 2.99 -18.61 5.68
N LEU A 45 1.67 -18.70 5.77
CA LEU A 45 0.76 -17.68 5.22
C LEU A 45 0.95 -16.32 5.88
N MET A 46 1.07 -16.30 7.21
CA MET A 46 1.35 -15.06 7.95
C MET A 46 2.71 -14.48 7.57
N GLN A 47 3.74 -15.33 7.41
CA GLN A 47 5.06 -14.88 6.98
C GLN A 47 5.04 -14.26 5.58
N ARG A 48 4.30 -14.86 4.64
CA ARG A 48 4.14 -14.32 3.28
C ARG A 48 3.32 -13.03 3.24
N ALA A 49 2.31 -12.92 4.10
CA ALA A 49 1.51 -11.69 4.22
C ALA A 49 2.20 -10.55 4.98
N THR A 50 3.41 -10.78 5.49
CA THR A 50 4.19 -9.80 6.26
C THR A 50 5.59 -9.63 5.72
N SER A 51 5.95 -10.29 4.61
CA SER A 51 7.22 -10.05 3.94
C SER A 51 7.25 -8.65 3.34
N ASN A 52 8.47 -8.17 3.10
CA ASN A 52 8.67 -6.96 2.34
C ASN A 52 8.46 -7.24 0.84
N ASP A 53 7.31 -6.87 0.32
CA ASP A 53 6.93 -7.06 -1.08
C ASP A 53 7.99 -6.47 -2.04
N GLY A 54 8.21 -5.16 -1.98
CA GLY A 54 9.19 -4.49 -2.83
C GLY A 54 8.62 -3.88 -4.11
N SER A 55 7.31 -3.97 -4.33
CA SER A 55 6.61 -3.29 -5.42
C SER A 55 6.59 -1.75 -5.32
N ILE A 56 6.67 -1.20 -4.10
CA ILE A 56 6.37 0.21 -3.80
C ILE A 56 7.25 1.19 -4.59
N ASP A 57 8.50 0.82 -4.91
CA ASP A 57 9.42 1.68 -5.66
C ASP A 57 9.80 1.18 -7.06
N ASN A 58 8.93 0.35 -7.65
CA ASN A 58 9.02 -0.15 -9.03
C ASN A 58 9.23 0.98 -10.07
N ILE A 59 8.66 2.17 -9.85
CA ILE A 59 8.87 3.37 -10.69
C ILE A 59 10.35 3.77 -10.78
N VAL A 60 11.14 3.44 -9.76
CA VAL A 60 12.57 3.77 -9.67
C VAL A 60 13.44 2.63 -10.20
N ASP A 61 13.25 1.41 -9.71
CA ASP A 61 14.23 0.34 -9.86
C ASP A 61 13.79 -0.83 -10.74
N ARG A 62 12.50 -0.86 -11.11
CA ARG A 62 11.85 -1.90 -11.91
C ARG A 62 12.07 -3.29 -11.33
N ALA A 63 11.94 -3.43 -10.01
CA ALA A 63 12.15 -4.68 -9.29
C ALA A 63 11.11 -4.89 -8.18
N ASN A 64 10.14 -5.75 -8.43
CA ASN A 64 9.03 -6.03 -7.53
C ASN A 64 9.35 -7.01 -6.38
N CYS A 65 10.59 -7.09 -5.93
CA CYS A 65 10.98 -8.10 -4.92
C CYS A 65 11.93 -7.59 -3.83
N PHE A 66 12.21 -6.29 -3.85
CA PHE A 66 12.95 -5.56 -2.83
C PHE A 66 12.68 -4.06 -3.01
N ASP A 67 12.80 -3.29 -1.93
CA ASP A 67 12.73 -1.82 -2.02
C ASP A 67 14.11 -1.18 -1.92
N ILE A 68 14.31 0.01 -2.49
CA ILE A 68 15.43 0.87 -2.14
C ILE A 68 15.13 1.64 -0.85
N LYS A 69 15.96 1.40 0.17
CA LYS A 69 15.85 2.06 1.47
C LYS A 69 16.09 3.56 1.39
N PHE A 70 15.12 4.34 1.84
CA PHE A 70 15.27 5.79 2.00
C PHE A 70 16.35 6.21 3.01
N PRO A 71 16.94 7.42 2.84
CA PRO A 71 16.82 8.28 1.67
C PRO A 71 17.85 7.93 0.59
N TYR A 72 17.50 8.16 -0.68
CA TYR A 72 18.41 8.04 -1.82
C TYR A 72 18.14 9.14 -2.84
N SER A 73 18.93 9.20 -3.91
CA SER A 73 18.77 10.22 -4.94
C SER A 73 18.78 9.61 -6.33
N VAL A 74 17.99 10.19 -7.20
CA VAL A 74 17.80 9.77 -8.59
C VAL A 74 17.96 10.99 -9.49
N ASN A 75 18.35 10.76 -10.73
CA ASN A 75 18.35 11.76 -11.79
C ASN A 75 17.29 11.37 -12.81
N VAL A 76 16.17 12.11 -12.83
CA VAL A 76 14.99 11.86 -13.67
C VAL A 76 14.98 12.91 -14.78
N ASN A 77 15.16 12.52 -16.05
CA ASN A 77 15.20 13.43 -17.20
C ASN A 77 16.14 14.66 -17.05
N SER A 78 17.26 14.51 -16.31
CA SER A 78 18.23 15.56 -15.94
C SER A 78 17.88 16.42 -14.71
N GLU A 79 16.83 16.07 -13.98
CA GLU A 79 16.46 16.64 -12.68
C GLU A 79 16.89 15.72 -11.53
N GLU A 80 17.69 16.26 -10.61
CA GLU A 80 18.13 15.53 -9.41
C GLU A 80 17.05 15.61 -8.32
N ILE A 81 16.48 14.46 -7.97
CA ILE A 81 15.45 14.32 -6.93
C ILE A 81 16.00 13.47 -5.79
N THR A 82 15.88 13.96 -4.56
CA THR A 82 16.12 13.16 -3.36
C THR A 82 14.80 12.59 -2.86
N LEU A 83 14.72 11.27 -2.80
CA LEU A 83 13.56 10.53 -2.28
C LEU A 83 13.82 10.19 -0.82
N SER A 84 12.93 10.62 0.07
CA SER A 84 13.03 10.41 1.52
C SER A 84 11.83 9.67 2.10
N SER A 85 10.79 9.43 1.28
CA SER A 85 9.54 8.77 1.65
C SER A 85 8.76 8.37 0.38
N ASN A 86 7.79 7.47 0.52
CA ASN A 86 6.95 7.03 -0.59
C ASN A 86 6.23 8.19 -1.30
N SER A 87 5.86 9.25 -0.57
CA SER A 87 5.21 10.42 -1.18
C SER A 87 6.10 11.20 -2.16
N ASP A 88 7.42 10.95 -2.17
CA ASP A 88 8.33 11.57 -3.13
C ASP A 88 8.27 10.89 -4.52
N PHE A 89 7.67 9.70 -4.67
CA PHE A 89 7.51 9.04 -5.97
C PHE A 89 6.60 9.81 -6.91
N ALA A 90 5.56 10.47 -6.38
CA ALA A 90 4.73 11.40 -7.15
C ALA A 90 5.56 12.50 -7.83
N ARG A 91 6.74 12.86 -7.30
CA ARG A 91 7.62 13.84 -7.96
C ARG A 91 8.40 13.23 -9.13
N VAL A 92 8.70 11.94 -9.08
CA VAL A 92 9.35 11.21 -10.18
C VAL A 92 8.37 11.09 -11.34
N GLU A 93 7.16 10.63 -11.06
CA GLU A 93 6.02 10.56 -11.98
C GLU A 93 5.76 11.91 -12.65
N CYS A 94 5.61 12.98 -11.86
CA CYS A 94 5.47 14.34 -12.38
C CYS A 94 6.57 14.81 -13.33
N VAL A 95 7.78 14.25 -13.27
CA VAL A 95 8.86 14.56 -14.21
C VAL A 95 8.75 13.74 -15.49
N PHE A 96 8.31 12.48 -15.41
CA PHE A 96 8.01 11.66 -16.58
C PHE A 96 6.83 12.23 -17.39
N ASP A 97 5.84 12.76 -16.69
CA ASP A 97 4.61 13.27 -17.29
C ASP A 97 4.70 14.63 -17.94
N GLN A 98 5.85 15.30 -17.88
CA GLN A 98 6.02 16.63 -18.50
C GLN A 98 5.80 16.60 -20.01
N SER A 99 5.89 15.43 -20.64
CA SER A 99 5.65 15.26 -22.06
C SER A 99 5.22 13.83 -22.40
N ASP A 100 4.15 13.69 -23.18
CA ASP A 100 3.69 12.39 -23.68
C ASP A 100 4.53 11.87 -24.88
N ASP A 101 5.45 12.69 -25.42
CA ASP A 101 6.13 12.48 -26.70
C ASP A 101 7.66 12.24 -26.56
N ASP A 102 8.21 12.19 -25.35
CA ASP A 102 9.63 11.97 -25.11
C ASP A 102 9.93 10.55 -24.61
N THR A 103 11.12 10.36 -24.06
CA THR A 103 11.56 9.05 -23.57
C THR A 103 12.19 9.27 -22.22
N ASP A 104 11.47 8.81 -21.22
CA ASP A 104 11.84 8.95 -19.84
C ASP A 104 13.07 8.12 -19.47
N THR A 105 13.91 8.74 -18.66
CA THR A 105 15.13 8.14 -18.15
C THR A 105 15.29 8.46 -16.68
N LEU A 106 15.64 7.44 -15.90
CA LEU A 106 15.96 7.54 -14.49
C LEU A 106 17.29 6.84 -14.23
N ASP A 107 18.22 7.57 -13.60
CA ASP A 107 19.49 7.05 -13.13
C ASP A 107 19.58 7.12 -11.60
N ILE A 108 19.82 5.99 -10.93
CA ILE A 108 20.01 5.94 -9.47
C ILE A 108 21.41 6.40 -9.08
N MET A 109 21.51 7.24 -8.04
CA MET A 109 22.79 7.70 -7.49
C MET A 109 23.31 6.74 -6.43
N PHE A 110 24.25 5.88 -6.84
CA PHE A 110 24.89 4.91 -5.94
C PHE A 110 25.94 5.52 -4.99
N PRO A 111 26.19 4.90 -3.82
CA PRO A 111 25.58 3.66 -3.34
C PRO A 111 24.18 3.86 -2.74
N VAL A 112 23.35 2.82 -2.82
CA VAL A 112 22.04 2.71 -2.15
C VAL A 112 21.99 1.43 -1.32
N ASN A 113 21.02 1.32 -0.40
CA ASN A 113 20.74 0.06 0.29
C ASN A 113 19.40 -0.46 -0.21
N ILE A 114 19.31 -1.75 -0.51
CA ILE A 114 18.03 -2.42 -0.77
C ILE A 114 17.58 -3.18 0.47
N VAL A 115 16.27 -3.37 0.61
CA VAL A 115 15.60 -4.17 1.64
C VAL A 115 14.96 -5.36 0.95
N LEU A 116 15.41 -6.57 1.26
CA LEU A 116 14.85 -7.80 0.66
C LEU A 116 13.55 -8.22 1.37
N ALA A 117 12.85 -9.23 0.81
CA ALA A 117 11.64 -9.83 1.38
C ALA A 117 11.74 -10.27 2.86
N ASP A 118 12.94 -10.62 3.33
CA ASP A 118 13.24 -10.97 4.73
C ASP A 118 13.65 -9.77 5.59
N PHE A 119 13.45 -8.55 5.10
CA PHE A 119 13.90 -7.28 5.66
C PHE A 119 15.43 -7.14 5.82
N SER A 120 16.22 -8.05 5.26
CA SER A 120 17.67 -7.91 5.27
C SER A 120 18.13 -6.79 4.35
N GLU A 121 19.12 -6.03 4.79
CA GLU A 121 19.65 -4.88 4.06
C GLU A 121 20.94 -5.21 3.33
N ILE A 122 21.03 -4.81 2.06
CA ILE A 122 22.22 -5.00 1.23
C ILE A 122 22.63 -3.69 0.60
N THR A 123 23.91 -3.33 0.74
CA THR A 123 24.47 -2.15 0.05
C THR A 123 24.80 -2.48 -1.41
N ILE A 124 24.20 -1.73 -2.33
CA ILE A 124 24.40 -1.78 -3.76
C ILE A 124 25.30 -0.61 -4.18
N ASN A 125 26.42 -0.91 -4.83
CA ASN A 125 27.45 0.09 -5.14
C ASN A 125 27.35 0.66 -6.55
N ASN A 126 26.57 0.03 -7.44
CA ASN A 126 26.43 0.41 -8.83
C ASN A 126 25.24 -0.31 -9.50
N GLU A 127 24.86 0.20 -10.65
CA GLU A 127 23.79 -0.30 -11.51
C GLU A 127 23.91 -1.80 -11.85
N ALA A 128 25.12 -2.30 -12.08
CA ALA A 128 25.31 -3.71 -12.43
C ALA A 128 25.06 -4.65 -11.24
N GLU A 129 25.31 -4.19 -10.01
CA GLU A 129 24.93 -4.90 -8.80
C GLU A 129 23.42 -4.91 -8.63
N LEU A 130 22.74 -3.76 -8.80
CA LEU A 130 21.27 -3.67 -8.71
C LEU A 130 20.59 -4.63 -9.70
N ASN A 131 20.96 -4.55 -10.98
CA ASN A 131 20.43 -5.43 -12.03
C ASN A 131 20.65 -6.93 -11.75
N SER A 132 21.69 -7.29 -10.98
CA SER A 132 21.92 -8.68 -10.60
C SER A 132 20.92 -9.18 -9.55
N TYR A 133 20.38 -8.28 -8.72
CA TYR A 133 19.28 -8.55 -7.80
C TYR A 133 17.94 -8.55 -8.55
N SER A 134 17.64 -7.51 -9.33
CA SER A 134 16.38 -7.39 -10.09
C SER A 134 16.15 -8.56 -11.06
N ALA A 135 17.21 -9.15 -11.61
CA ALA A 135 17.11 -10.33 -12.48
C ALA A 135 16.55 -11.59 -11.79
N ASN A 136 16.42 -11.61 -10.46
CA ASN A 136 15.78 -12.70 -9.72
C ASN A 136 14.34 -12.39 -9.31
N CYS A 137 13.88 -11.16 -9.50
CA CYS A 137 12.49 -10.80 -9.28
C CYS A 137 11.58 -11.43 -10.34
N ASN A 138 10.30 -11.55 -10.01
CA ASN A 138 9.30 -11.97 -10.99
C ASN A 138 9.08 -10.78 -11.93
N GLY A 139 8.76 -11.05 -13.20
CA GLY A 139 8.61 -9.94 -14.16
C GLY A 139 7.36 -9.11 -13.83
N GLU A 140 7.16 -8.03 -14.59
CA GLU A 140 5.98 -7.16 -14.55
C GLU A 140 4.64 -7.91 -14.44
N ASN A 141 3.90 -7.62 -13.36
CA ASN A 141 2.57 -8.17 -13.06
C ASN A 141 2.53 -9.72 -13.13
N VAL A 142 3.40 -10.36 -12.33
CA VAL A 142 3.52 -11.83 -12.25
C VAL A 142 3.36 -12.31 -10.82
N ALA A 143 2.20 -12.92 -10.55
CA ALA A 143 1.89 -13.60 -9.30
C ALA A 143 3.07 -14.36 -8.70
N ASP A 144 3.33 -14.11 -7.42
CA ASP A 144 4.50 -14.62 -6.75
C ASP A 144 4.22 -15.28 -5.39
N ILE A 145 5.14 -15.11 -4.44
CA ILE A 145 5.13 -15.84 -3.18
C ILE A 145 4.69 -15.00 -2.01
N ASP A 146 4.55 -13.69 -2.11
CA ASP A 146 4.02 -12.87 -1.04
C ASP A 146 2.49 -12.91 -1.05
N ILE A 147 1.87 -12.16 -0.14
CA ILE A 147 0.42 -12.01 -0.04
C ILE A 147 0.14 -10.55 0.33
N GLU A 148 -0.31 -9.77 -0.64
CA GLU A 148 -0.45 -8.31 -0.58
C GLU A 148 -1.91 -7.96 -0.25
N CYS A 149 -2.85 -8.84 -0.63
CA CYS A 149 -4.29 -8.60 -0.50
C CYS A 149 -4.83 -8.59 0.93
N ILE A 150 -3.97 -8.78 1.94
CA ILE A 150 -4.34 -8.85 3.34
C ILE A 150 -3.24 -8.23 4.20
N ASP A 151 -3.64 -7.32 5.08
CA ASP A 151 -2.76 -6.69 6.08
C ASP A 151 -3.23 -7.04 7.51
N PHE A 152 -2.32 -6.95 8.48
CA PHE A 152 -2.60 -7.15 9.89
C PHE A 152 -2.81 -5.82 10.62
N GLN A 153 -3.87 -5.73 11.41
CA GLN A 153 -4.04 -4.58 12.28
C GLN A 153 -3.16 -4.73 13.53
N TYR A 154 -2.13 -3.90 13.63
CA TYR A 154 -1.24 -3.80 14.79
C TYR A 154 -1.81 -2.93 15.92
N PRO A 155 -1.37 -3.13 17.18
CA PRO A 155 -0.42 -4.15 17.62
C PRO A 155 -1.03 -5.54 17.82
N ILE A 156 -0.21 -6.58 17.70
CA ILE A 156 -0.56 -7.97 17.99
C ILE A 156 0.16 -8.42 19.27
N GLU A 157 -0.60 -8.81 20.28
CA GLU A 157 -0.06 -9.39 21.50
C GLU A 157 0.09 -10.92 21.33
N ALA A 158 1.27 -11.44 21.65
CA ALA A 158 1.59 -12.85 21.55
C ALA A 158 2.33 -13.35 22.80
N SER A 159 2.25 -14.64 23.07
CA SER A 159 3.01 -15.31 24.12
C SER A 159 3.79 -16.48 23.56
N SER A 160 5.05 -16.62 23.97
CA SER A 160 5.94 -17.72 23.59
C SER A 160 6.37 -18.48 24.83
N PHE A 161 6.15 -19.80 24.84
CA PHE A 161 6.69 -20.70 25.86
C PHE A 161 7.64 -21.71 25.25
N ASN A 162 8.92 -21.64 25.62
CA ASN A 162 9.94 -22.58 25.15
C ASN A 162 10.02 -23.80 26.10
N SER A 163 9.59 -24.96 25.62
CA SER A 163 9.54 -26.20 26.42
C SER A 163 10.89 -26.75 26.86
N ASN A 164 12.00 -26.34 26.24
CA ASN A 164 13.35 -26.77 26.62
C ASN A 164 13.94 -25.94 27.77
N SER A 165 13.68 -24.63 27.75
CA SER A 165 14.21 -23.67 28.73
C SER A 165 13.21 -23.29 29.83
N GLU A 166 11.95 -23.69 29.66
CA GLU A 166 10.81 -23.33 30.52
C GLU A 166 10.61 -21.80 30.65
N LEU A 167 11.08 -21.05 29.64
CA LEU A 167 10.94 -19.61 29.57
C LEU A 167 9.60 -19.24 28.93
N LEU A 168 8.86 -18.35 29.60
CA LEU A 168 7.66 -17.70 29.07
C LEU A 168 7.98 -16.24 28.76
N GLU A 169 7.64 -15.81 27.56
CA GLU A 169 7.80 -14.45 27.06
C GLU A 169 6.47 -13.93 26.52
N THR A 170 6.22 -12.64 26.71
CA THR A 170 5.07 -11.91 26.15
C THR A 170 5.62 -10.86 25.20
N LEU A 171 5.05 -10.80 24.00
CA LEU A 171 5.51 -9.98 22.88
C LEU A 171 4.37 -9.04 22.48
N ASN A 172 4.73 -7.82 22.08
CA ASN A 172 3.83 -6.85 21.51
C ASN A 172 4.40 -6.44 20.15
N LEU A 173 3.85 -7.01 19.08
CA LEU A 173 4.31 -6.83 17.71
C LEU A 173 3.63 -5.59 17.13
N GLU A 174 4.40 -4.64 16.61
CA GLU A 174 3.92 -3.31 16.22
C GLU A 174 3.88 -3.08 14.70
N ASN A 175 4.45 -3.98 13.90
CA ASN A 175 4.51 -3.91 12.44
C ASN A 175 4.88 -5.27 11.82
N ASP A 176 4.83 -5.34 10.49
CA ASP A 176 5.12 -6.55 9.70
C ASP A 176 6.51 -7.11 9.94
N TYR A 177 7.54 -6.25 9.98
CA TYR A 177 8.90 -6.71 10.28
C TYR A 177 8.98 -7.49 11.61
N GLN A 178 8.33 -6.98 12.66
CA GLN A 178 8.34 -7.67 13.96
C GLN A 178 7.55 -8.98 13.92
N LEU A 179 6.42 -9.03 13.20
CA LEU A 179 5.63 -10.26 13.04
C LEU A 179 6.37 -11.30 12.19
N TYR A 180 6.94 -10.88 11.06
CA TYR A 180 7.76 -11.69 10.18
C TYR A 180 8.94 -12.32 10.92
N ASP A 181 9.77 -11.49 11.58
CA ASP A 181 10.95 -11.94 12.33
C ASP A 181 10.55 -12.88 13.47
N PHE A 182 9.45 -12.59 14.16
CA PHE A 182 8.92 -13.48 15.20
C PHE A 182 8.56 -14.86 14.64
N ILE A 183 7.84 -14.92 13.52
CA ILE A 183 7.42 -16.18 12.89
C ILE A 183 8.62 -16.97 12.37
N GLU A 184 9.58 -16.31 11.72
CA GLU A 184 10.79 -16.94 11.18
C GLU A 184 11.60 -17.64 12.28
N ASN A 185 11.64 -17.04 13.48
CA ASN A 185 12.42 -17.52 14.60
C ASN A 185 11.71 -18.54 15.51
N ILE A 186 10.48 -18.98 15.20
CA ILE A 186 9.76 -19.99 15.99
C ILE A 186 10.49 -21.34 15.94
N SER A 187 11.04 -21.78 17.07
CA SER A 187 11.65 -23.10 17.22
C SER A 187 10.57 -24.20 17.34
N PRO A 188 10.86 -25.45 16.92
CA PRO A 188 9.97 -26.59 17.18
C PRO A 188 9.68 -26.86 18.66
N SER A 189 10.45 -26.26 19.57
CA SER A 189 10.23 -26.36 21.02
C SER A 189 9.33 -25.27 21.60
N ASP A 190 8.96 -24.28 20.78
CA ASP A 190 8.17 -23.13 21.19
C ASP A 190 6.68 -23.45 21.04
N ILE A 191 5.91 -23.05 22.04
CA ILE A 191 4.45 -23.06 22.03
C ILE A 191 4.03 -21.62 21.98
N ILE A 192 3.51 -21.20 20.83
CA ILE A 192 3.12 -19.82 20.56
C ILE A 192 1.61 -19.69 20.62
N THR A 193 1.12 -18.66 21.30
CA THR A 193 -0.28 -18.25 21.32
C THR A 193 -0.38 -16.76 20.98
N MET A 194 -1.49 -16.35 20.37
CA MET A 194 -1.79 -14.93 20.12
C MET A 194 -3.09 -14.55 20.83
N ASP A 195 -3.18 -13.29 21.22
CA ASP A 195 -4.36 -12.77 21.92
C ASP A 195 -5.46 -12.46 20.90
N PHE A 196 -6.38 -13.42 20.75
CA PHE A 196 -7.56 -13.26 19.92
C PHE A 196 -8.62 -12.36 20.58
N PRO A 197 -9.42 -11.61 19.79
CA PRO A 197 -9.44 -11.65 18.33
C PRO A 197 -8.33 -10.82 17.67
N LEU A 198 -7.77 -11.36 16.58
CA LEU A 198 -6.94 -10.59 15.65
C LEU A 198 -7.85 -9.84 14.69
N VAL A 199 -7.35 -8.76 14.08
CA VAL A 199 -8.05 -8.05 13.02
C VAL A 199 -7.14 -8.03 11.79
N VAL A 200 -7.67 -8.48 10.66
CA VAL A 200 -7.03 -8.36 9.35
C VAL A 200 -7.79 -7.35 8.51
N ILE A 201 -7.09 -6.64 7.64
CA ILE A 201 -7.61 -5.66 6.70
C ILE A 201 -7.54 -6.32 5.32
N LEU A 202 -8.67 -6.40 4.61
CA LEU A 202 -8.71 -6.95 3.25
C LEU A 202 -8.42 -5.85 2.23
N ALA A 203 -8.15 -6.25 0.98
CA ALA A 203 -7.95 -5.35 -0.16
C ALA A 203 -9.05 -4.28 -0.36
N ASP A 204 -10.30 -4.58 0.02
CA ASP A 204 -11.40 -3.60 -0.03
C ASP A 204 -11.44 -2.63 1.18
N ALA A 205 -10.34 -2.57 1.94
CA ALA A 205 -10.15 -1.86 3.20
C ALA A 205 -11.14 -2.27 4.32
N SER A 206 -11.82 -3.42 4.19
CA SER A 206 -12.71 -3.93 5.23
C SER A 206 -11.96 -4.69 6.32
N ASN A 207 -12.38 -4.50 7.57
CA ASN A 207 -11.77 -5.18 8.72
C ASN A 207 -12.51 -6.47 9.05
N VAL A 208 -11.79 -7.58 9.12
CA VAL A 208 -12.31 -8.89 9.52
C VAL A 208 -11.71 -9.29 10.87
N SER A 209 -12.57 -9.58 11.84
CA SER A 209 -12.17 -10.06 13.15
C SER A 209 -12.04 -11.58 13.15
N ILE A 210 -10.88 -12.07 13.56
CA ILE A 210 -10.47 -13.48 13.52
C ILE A 210 -10.38 -14.02 14.95
N THR A 211 -10.90 -15.21 15.21
CA THR A 211 -11.01 -15.76 16.57
C THR A 211 -10.05 -16.91 16.88
N ASN A 212 -9.40 -17.49 15.88
CA ASN A 212 -8.42 -18.59 16.03
C ASN A 212 -7.57 -18.73 14.74
N PHE A 213 -6.52 -19.57 14.78
CA PHE A 213 -5.62 -19.74 13.64
C PHE A 213 -6.24 -20.48 12.44
N ASN A 214 -7.25 -21.35 12.65
CA ASN A 214 -7.93 -22.01 11.53
C ASN A 214 -8.77 -21.01 10.73
N GLU A 215 -9.43 -20.08 11.42
CA GLU A 215 -10.15 -18.98 10.79
C GLU A 215 -9.19 -18.04 10.06
N LEU A 216 -8.04 -17.71 10.67
CA LEU A 216 -7.00 -16.91 10.02
C LEU A 216 -6.54 -17.55 8.71
N GLN A 217 -6.16 -18.83 8.75
CA GLN A 217 -5.75 -19.58 7.55
C GLN A 217 -6.82 -19.53 6.47
N THR A 218 -8.08 -19.79 6.83
CA THR A 218 -9.19 -19.80 5.87
C THR A 218 -9.42 -18.42 5.25
N ILE A 219 -9.29 -17.35 6.02
CA ILE A 219 -9.43 -15.99 5.51
C ILE A 219 -8.27 -15.65 4.58
N ILE A 220 -7.04 -16.03 4.92
CA ILE A 220 -5.89 -15.79 4.04
C ILE A 220 -6.03 -16.55 2.72
N GLU A 221 -6.27 -17.86 2.77
CA GLU A 221 -6.40 -18.71 1.58
C GLU A 221 -7.53 -18.26 0.62
N ASN A 222 -8.61 -17.68 1.15
CA ASN A 222 -9.73 -17.23 0.33
C ASN A 222 -9.50 -15.86 -0.33
N ASN A 223 -8.58 -15.04 0.20
CA ASN A 223 -8.35 -13.67 -0.29
C ASN A 223 -6.97 -13.46 -0.92
N ILE A 224 -6.13 -14.50 -0.98
CA ILE A 224 -4.78 -14.43 -1.55
C ILE A 224 -4.70 -13.98 -3.03
N ASN A 225 -5.80 -14.03 -3.80
CA ASN A 225 -5.84 -13.49 -5.17
C ASN A 225 -7.02 -12.51 -5.32
N ALA A 226 -7.34 -11.75 -4.27
CA ALA A 226 -8.51 -10.87 -4.25
C ALA A 226 -8.20 -9.44 -4.75
N CYS A 227 -6.93 -9.11 -4.89
CA CYS A 227 -6.40 -7.84 -5.36
C CYS A 227 -5.48 -8.07 -6.57
N ASP A 228 -5.04 -6.98 -7.20
CA ASP A 228 -3.88 -7.01 -8.08
C ASP A 228 -2.60 -7.05 -7.23
N GLU A 229 -1.54 -7.65 -7.75
CA GLU A 229 -0.28 -7.85 -7.02
C GLU A 229 0.56 -6.55 -7.02
N ASP A 230 0.13 -5.48 -7.71
CA ASP A 230 0.81 -4.16 -7.80
C ASP A 230 2.27 -4.24 -8.31
N ASP A 231 2.55 -5.33 -9.02
CA ASP A 231 3.85 -5.76 -9.52
C ASP A 231 4.26 -5.11 -10.86
N ASP A 232 3.50 -4.12 -11.32
CA ASP A 232 3.79 -3.49 -12.60
C ASP A 232 4.90 -2.43 -12.47
N TYR A 233 5.48 -2.10 -13.61
CA TYR A 233 6.47 -1.05 -13.72
C TYR A 233 5.88 0.18 -14.41
N ASP A 234 4.56 0.20 -14.61
CA ASP A 234 3.88 1.19 -15.43
C ASP A 234 3.43 2.35 -14.55
N TYR A 235 4.32 3.32 -14.43
CA TYR A 235 4.00 4.63 -13.86
C TYR A 235 2.93 5.41 -14.66
N ASN A 236 2.46 4.90 -15.81
CA ASN A 236 1.31 5.47 -16.53
C ASN A 236 -0.03 4.83 -16.10
N GLU A 237 -0.06 4.05 -15.01
CA GLU A 237 -1.27 3.65 -14.27
C GLU A 237 -1.89 4.84 -13.51
N ASP A 238 -1.71 6.04 -14.04
CA ASP A 238 -2.35 7.29 -13.64
C ASP A 238 -3.81 7.33 -14.14
N ASP A 239 -4.43 6.15 -14.22
CA ASP A 239 -5.82 6.03 -14.52
C ASP A 239 -6.67 6.39 -13.29
N CYS A 240 -7.88 6.88 -13.53
CA CYS A 240 -8.76 7.34 -12.48
C CYS A 240 -9.38 6.16 -11.70
N ASP A 241 -8.66 5.07 -11.44
CA ASP A 241 -9.18 3.85 -10.82
C ASP A 241 -9.74 4.12 -9.42
N ASP A 242 -9.02 4.91 -8.63
CA ASP A 242 -9.43 5.33 -7.28
C ASP A 242 -10.14 6.68 -7.21
N CYS A 243 -10.38 7.33 -8.35
CA CYS A 243 -11.08 8.61 -8.36
C CYS A 243 -12.51 8.49 -7.86
N THR A 244 -12.86 9.34 -6.90
CA THR A 244 -14.26 9.53 -6.52
C THR A 244 -14.87 10.69 -7.29
N LEU A 245 -16.16 10.56 -7.63
CA LEU A 245 -16.92 11.64 -8.26
C LEU A 245 -16.83 12.96 -7.47
N VAL A 246 -16.77 12.86 -6.13
CA VAL A 246 -16.68 14.03 -5.24
C VAL A 246 -15.35 14.74 -5.40
N ASP A 247 -14.26 14.00 -5.58
CA ASP A 247 -12.92 14.59 -5.77
C ASP A 247 -12.83 15.33 -7.10
N ILE A 248 -13.43 14.78 -8.16
CA ILE A 248 -13.54 15.44 -9.48
C ILE A 248 -14.32 16.75 -9.38
N GLU A 249 -15.51 16.70 -8.78
CA GLU A 249 -16.37 17.87 -8.64
C GLU A 249 -15.68 18.96 -7.81
N ASN A 250 -15.00 18.57 -6.72
CA ASN A 250 -14.23 19.50 -5.90
C ASN A 250 -13.05 20.09 -6.67
N LEU A 251 -12.27 19.28 -7.39
CA LEU A 251 -11.10 19.73 -8.12
C LEU A 251 -11.46 20.78 -9.18
N LEU A 252 -12.44 20.46 -10.04
CA LEU A 252 -12.88 21.34 -11.12
C LEU A 252 -13.42 22.68 -10.61
N THR A 253 -14.06 22.70 -9.44
CA THR A 253 -14.77 23.87 -8.92
C THR A 253 -14.00 24.69 -7.89
N THR A 254 -13.02 24.10 -7.21
CA THR A 254 -12.13 24.83 -6.29
C THR A 254 -11.01 25.54 -7.04
N CYS A 255 -10.55 24.95 -8.13
CA CYS A 255 -9.58 25.56 -9.02
C CYS A 255 -10.25 26.40 -10.11
N ASN A 256 -9.67 27.55 -10.43
CA ASN A 256 -10.23 28.52 -11.37
C ASN A 256 -9.24 28.80 -12.51
N ASP A 257 -9.78 29.28 -13.63
CA ASP A 257 -9.02 29.68 -14.82
C ASP A 257 -8.16 28.53 -15.37
N TRP A 258 -8.81 27.40 -15.63
CA TRP A 258 -8.24 26.24 -16.31
C TRP A 258 -7.88 26.60 -17.76
N ALA A 259 -6.64 26.29 -18.15
CA ALA A 259 -6.20 26.42 -19.54
C ALA A 259 -6.38 25.08 -20.27
N VAL A 260 -6.67 25.10 -21.56
CA VAL A 260 -6.63 23.90 -22.40
C VAL A 260 -5.21 23.75 -22.94
N ASN A 261 -4.52 22.68 -22.53
CA ASN A 261 -3.17 22.37 -23.02
C ASN A 261 -3.22 21.51 -24.28
N THR A 262 -4.00 20.43 -24.23
CA THR A 262 -4.19 19.50 -25.35
C THR A 262 -5.64 19.45 -25.79
N LEU A 263 -5.86 19.52 -27.11
CA LEU A 263 -7.17 19.30 -27.72
C LEU A 263 -7.03 18.48 -29.01
N ARG A 264 -7.65 17.30 -29.01
CA ARG A 264 -7.76 16.40 -30.17
C ARG A 264 -9.22 16.17 -30.47
N ARG A 265 -9.67 16.52 -31.68
CA ARG A 265 -11.06 16.34 -32.14
C ARG A 265 -11.09 15.74 -33.54
N ASP A 266 -12.26 15.29 -33.98
CA ASP A 266 -12.50 14.81 -35.34
C ASP A 266 -11.52 13.70 -35.73
N SER A 267 -11.44 12.67 -34.88
CA SER A 267 -10.53 11.54 -35.08
C SER A 267 -9.04 11.91 -34.95
N GLY A 268 -8.68 12.63 -33.88
CA GLY A 268 -7.29 12.90 -33.52
C GLY A 268 -6.65 14.11 -34.21
N THR A 269 -7.44 14.98 -34.85
CA THR A 269 -6.93 16.24 -35.41
C THR A 269 -6.48 17.17 -34.28
N ASN A 270 -5.28 17.74 -34.41
CA ASN A 270 -4.70 18.67 -33.44
C ASN A 270 -5.40 20.04 -33.48
N TYR A 271 -5.88 20.49 -32.31
CA TYR A 271 -6.48 21.79 -32.07
C TYR A 271 -5.92 22.49 -30.81
N ASP A 272 -4.71 22.15 -30.37
CA ASP A 272 -4.11 22.63 -29.10
C ASP A 272 -4.15 24.16 -28.99
N ASP A 273 -3.84 24.85 -30.09
CA ASP A 273 -3.78 26.31 -30.12
C ASP A 273 -5.16 27.01 -30.13
N VAL A 274 -6.26 26.29 -30.33
CA VAL A 274 -7.58 26.91 -30.58
C VAL A 274 -8.10 27.68 -29.36
N TYR A 275 -7.81 27.19 -28.16
CA TYR A 275 -8.23 27.79 -26.90
C TYR A 275 -7.07 28.41 -26.13
N TYR A 276 -6.01 28.80 -26.84
CA TYR A 276 -4.89 29.52 -26.23
C TYR A 276 -5.35 30.82 -25.54
N ASN A 277 -5.02 30.98 -24.24
CA ASN A 277 -5.47 32.06 -23.34
C ASN A 277 -6.99 32.11 -23.05
N TYR A 278 -7.67 30.97 -23.11
CA TYR A 278 -9.04 30.86 -22.61
C TYR A 278 -9.00 30.33 -21.19
N ASP A 279 -9.72 31.00 -20.29
CA ASP A 279 -9.85 30.64 -18.89
C ASP A 279 -11.20 29.95 -18.68
N PHE A 280 -11.17 28.62 -18.51
CA PHE A 280 -12.35 27.81 -18.23
C PHE A 280 -12.61 27.74 -16.72
N ASN A 281 -13.85 27.96 -16.32
CA ASN A 281 -14.27 27.99 -14.93
C ASN A 281 -15.53 27.15 -14.73
N PHE A 282 -15.49 26.21 -13.79
CA PHE A 282 -16.57 25.28 -13.45
C PHE A 282 -17.20 25.69 -12.11
N PHE A 283 -18.53 25.66 -12.02
CA PHE A 283 -19.24 26.06 -10.80
C PHE A 283 -20.08 24.91 -10.22
N ASN A 284 -20.23 24.90 -8.89
CA ASN A 284 -21.00 23.89 -8.13
C ASN A 284 -22.47 23.75 -8.52
N ASP A 285 -23.04 24.72 -9.24
CA ASP A 285 -24.42 24.66 -9.73
C ASP A 285 -24.55 23.99 -11.11
N GLY A 286 -23.45 23.43 -11.64
CA GLY A 286 -23.38 22.81 -12.96
C GLY A 286 -23.24 23.82 -14.11
N THR A 287 -23.00 25.10 -13.82
CA THR A 287 -22.72 26.10 -14.85
C THR A 287 -21.23 26.20 -15.13
N MET A 288 -20.88 26.66 -16.34
CA MET A 288 -19.51 27.01 -16.73
C MET A 288 -19.44 28.43 -17.26
N SER A 289 -18.30 29.07 -17.08
CA SER A 289 -17.93 30.26 -17.84
C SER A 289 -16.57 30.09 -18.50
N VAL A 290 -16.43 30.65 -19.70
CA VAL A 290 -15.15 30.70 -20.39
C VAL A 290 -14.84 32.14 -20.75
N PHE A 291 -13.71 32.63 -20.28
CA PHE A 291 -13.27 34.00 -20.47
C PHE A 291 -12.03 34.05 -21.37
N TRP A 292 -12.02 34.98 -22.31
CA TRP A 292 -10.80 35.31 -23.05
C TRP A 292 -10.82 36.78 -23.44
N ASN A 293 -9.71 37.48 -23.19
CA ASN A 293 -9.52 38.91 -23.48
C ASN A 293 -10.58 39.83 -22.82
N THR A 294 -11.75 40.00 -23.44
CA THR A 294 -12.88 40.79 -22.91
C THR A 294 -14.23 40.11 -23.14
N THR A 295 -14.23 38.87 -23.62
CA THR A 295 -15.44 38.11 -23.95
C THR A 295 -15.63 37.03 -22.91
N THR A 296 -16.87 36.88 -22.44
CA THR A 296 -17.28 35.75 -21.62
C THR A 296 -18.42 35.03 -22.31
N VAL A 297 -18.33 33.71 -22.39
CA VAL A 297 -19.43 32.84 -22.80
C VAL A 297 -19.75 31.87 -21.68
N TYR A 298 -20.95 31.31 -21.74
CA TYR A 298 -21.47 30.44 -20.70
C TYR A 298 -21.86 29.10 -21.30
N GLY A 299 -21.77 28.08 -20.46
CA GLY A 299 -22.17 26.71 -20.75
C GLY A 299 -22.59 25.98 -19.48
N THR A 300 -22.66 24.66 -19.58
CA THR A 300 -22.99 23.77 -18.48
C THR A 300 -22.04 22.59 -18.45
N TRP A 301 -21.85 22.02 -17.26
CA TRP A 301 -21.14 20.77 -17.08
C TRP A 301 -21.86 19.88 -16.07
N ILE A 302 -21.66 18.57 -16.19
CA ILE A 302 -22.12 17.56 -15.23
C ILE A 302 -21.10 16.43 -15.19
N ALA A 303 -20.70 15.99 -14.00
CA ALA A 303 -19.94 14.75 -13.81
C ALA A 303 -20.86 13.63 -13.32
N ASN A 304 -20.70 12.41 -13.83
CA ASN A 304 -21.42 11.21 -13.38
C ASN A 304 -20.50 9.98 -13.49
N GLY A 305 -20.80 8.90 -12.75
CA GLY A 305 -20.06 7.64 -12.82
C GLY A 305 -19.30 7.32 -11.53
N SER A 306 -18.34 6.40 -11.63
CA SER A 306 -17.48 5.95 -10.51
C SER A 306 -16.22 5.27 -11.06
N GLY A 307 -15.07 5.47 -10.39
CA GLY A 307 -13.76 4.96 -10.82
C GLY A 307 -13.44 5.35 -12.27
N ASN A 308 -12.87 4.40 -13.01
CA ASN A 308 -12.53 4.53 -14.43
C ASN A 308 -13.67 4.83 -15.43
N ALA A 309 -14.91 4.93 -14.95
CA ALA A 309 -16.09 5.24 -15.77
C ALA A 309 -16.69 6.63 -15.49
N ILE A 310 -15.96 7.52 -14.80
CA ILE A 310 -16.42 8.90 -14.58
C ILE A 310 -16.46 9.66 -15.93
N GLU A 311 -17.64 10.17 -16.25
CA GLU A 311 -17.95 10.96 -17.44
C GLU A 311 -18.22 12.42 -17.05
N VAL A 312 -17.50 13.36 -17.66
CA VAL A 312 -17.72 14.81 -17.58
C VAL A 312 -18.34 15.29 -18.89
N ILE A 313 -19.62 15.65 -18.82
CA ILE A 313 -20.37 16.18 -19.97
C ILE A 313 -20.19 17.70 -20.00
N ILE A 314 -19.60 18.23 -21.08
CA ILE A 314 -19.37 19.66 -21.27
C ILE A 314 -20.23 20.16 -22.43
N ASP A 315 -21.00 21.24 -22.21
CA ASP A 315 -21.75 21.94 -23.25
C ASP A 315 -21.59 23.46 -23.14
N VAL A 316 -20.71 24.02 -23.96
CA VAL A 316 -20.54 25.47 -24.18
C VAL A 316 -20.96 25.78 -25.62
N PRO A 317 -22.18 26.30 -25.86
CA PRO A 317 -22.71 26.48 -27.22
C PRO A 317 -21.85 27.35 -28.15
N ALA A 318 -21.06 28.25 -27.59
CA ALA A 318 -20.16 29.13 -28.35
C ALA A 318 -18.81 28.47 -28.71
N LEU A 319 -18.44 27.37 -28.05
CA LEU A 319 -17.12 26.72 -28.13
C LEU A 319 -17.28 25.21 -28.40
N PRO A 320 -17.78 24.80 -29.58
CA PRO A 320 -18.18 23.41 -29.83
C PRO A 320 -17.03 22.39 -29.73
N LEU A 321 -15.78 22.80 -29.89
CA LEU A 321 -14.63 21.88 -29.83
C LEU A 321 -14.28 21.42 -28.41
N CYS A 322 -14.77 22.07 -27.33
CA CYS A 322 -14.64 21.52 -25.98
C CYS A 322 -15.83 20.62 -25.61
N ASN A 323 -16.93 20.66 -26.38
CA ASN A 323 -18.14 19.95 -26.02
C ASN A 323 -18.02 18.46 -26.37
N ASN A 324 -18.20 17.62 -25.37
CA ASN A 324 -18.31 16.17 -25.49
C ASN A 324 -18.78 15.56 -24.16
N ASN A 325 -18.98 14.25 -24.22
CA ASN A 325 -19.13 13.37 -23.07
C ASN A 325 -17.76 12.76 -22.75
N TRP A 326 -16.92 13.50 -22.03
CA TRP A 326 -15.53 13.13 -21.81
C TRP A 326 -15.40 12.09 -20.72
N ILE A 327 -14.61 11.04 -20.91
CA ILE A 327 -14.29 10.07 -19.85
C ILE A 327 -12.97 10.49 -19.23
N ILE A 328 -12.93 10.66 -17.92
CA ILE A 328 -11.68 10.98 -17.23
C ILE A 328 -10.73 9.81 -17.40
N ARG A 329 -9.51 10.14 -17.79
CA ARG A 329 -8.42 9.17 -17.84
C ARG A 329 -7.51 9.39 -16.67
N GLU A 330 -7.09 10.61 -16.44
CA GLU A 330 -5.92 10.84 -15.61
C GLU A 330 -6.02 12.21 -14.94
N ILE A 331 -5.51 12.28 -13.70
CA ILE A 331 -5.50 13.50 -12.89
C ILE A 331 -4.14 13.63 -12.22
N LYS A 332 -3.32 14.52 -12.75
CA LYS A 332 -2.00 14.81 -12.22
C LYS A 332 -2.11 15.95 -11.23
N ASN A 333 -1.55 15.79 -10.04
CA ASN A 333 -1.44 16.90 -9.09
C ASN A 333 0.01 17.11 -8.66
N CYS A 334 0.79 17.67 -9.58
CA CYS A 334 2.16 18.06 -9.36
C CYS A 334 2.24 19.36 -8.57
N SER A 335 3.35 19.57 -7.86
CA SER A 335 3.53 20.75 -6.97
C SER A 335 3.33 22.09 -7.69
N ASP A 336 3.63 22.14 -8.99
CA ASP A 336 3.56 23.36 -9.80
C ASP A 336 2.42 23.35 -10.82
N GLU A 337 1.71 22.23 -11.00
CA GLU A 337 0.69 22.06 -12.05
C GLU A 337 -0.27 20.93 -11.70
N THR A 338 -1.56 21.19 -11.84
CA THR A 338 -2.63 20.20 -11.76
C THR A 338 -3.21 20.01 -13.15
N GLU A 339 -3.32 18.76 -13.60
CA GLU A 339 -3.85 18.41 -14.90
C GLU A 339 -5.06 17.48 -14.79
N ILE A 340 -5.97 17.59 -15.75
CA ILE A 340 -7.11 16.68 -15.90
C ILE A 340 -7.16 16.28 -17.37
N ASP A 341 -6.84 15.02 -17.66
CA ASP A 341 -6.93 14.45 -18.99
C ASP A 341 -8.23 13.67 -19.17
N MET A 342 -8.92 13.94 -20.27
CA MET A 342 -10.16 13.24 -20.59
C MET A 342 -10.23 12.82 -22.04
N ARG A 343 -10.68 11.59 -22.30
CA ARG A 343 -10.65 10.97 -23.63
C ARG A 343 -11.96 10.28 -24.01
N VAL A 344 -12.25 10.28 -25.32
CA VAL A 344 -13.32 9.47 -25.94
C VAL A 344 -12.81 8.88 -27.24
N GLY A 345 -12.47 7.59 -27.21
CA GLY A 345 -11.76 6.97 -28.33
C GLY A 345 -10.41 7.65 -28.53
N ILE A 346 -10.26 8.37 -29.64
CA ILE A 346 -9.03 9.11 -29.99
C ILE A 346 -9.17 10.63 -29.81
N ASP A 347 -10.35 11.12 -29.45
CA ASP A 347 -10.53 12.52 -29.07
C ASP A 347 -10.06 12.69 -27.62
N ARG A 348 -9.40 13.81 -27.33
CA ARG A 348 -8.77 14.14 -26.04
C ARG A 348 -8.99 15.62 -25.74
N ILE A 349 -9.22 15.95 -24.47
CA ILE A 349 -9.10 17.31 -23.95
C ILE A 349 -8.35 17.23 -22.62
N GLN A 350 -7.35 18.09 -22.46
CA GLN A 350 -6.56 18.20 -21.25
C GLN A 350 -6.69 19.62 -20.71
N TYR A 351 -7.10 19.75 -19.46
CA TYR A 351 -7.09 21.01 -18.73
C TYR A 351 -5.89 21.04 -17.79
N VAL A 352 -5.22 22.19 -17.72
CA VAL A 352 -4.05 22.40 -16.84
C VAL A 352 -4.21 23.68 -16.03
N LYS A 353 -3.80 23.62 -14.76
CA LYS A 353 -3.76 24.77 -13.87
C LYS A 353 -2.94 24.46 -12.61
N ASN A 354 -2.14 25.42 -12.12
CA ASN A 354 -1.62 25.34 -10.77
C ASN A 354 -2.74 25.63 -9.74
N CYS A 355 -3.20 24.59 -9.04
CA CYS A 355 -4.29 24.66 -8.05
C CYS A 355 -3.80 24.64 -6.59
N ASN A 356 -2.48 24.68 -6.36
CA ASN A 356 -1.84 24.55 -5.03
C ASN A 356 -1.69 25.87 -4.25
#